data_AF-A0A356CSE7-F1
#
_entry.id   AF-A0A356CSE7-F1
#
_cell.length_a   1.000
_cell.length_b   1.000
_cell.length_c   1.000
_cell.angle_alpha   90.00
_cell.angle_beta   90.00
_cell.angle_gamma   90.00
#
_symmetry.space_group_name_H-M   'P 1'
#
loop_
_entity.id
_entity.type
_entity.pdbx_description
1 polymer ?
#
loop_
_entity_poly.entity_id
_entity_poly.type
_entity_poly.pdbx_seq_one_letter_code
_entity_poly.pdbx_strand_id
1 'polypeptide(L)' 'NDRPQWLTISGGSINYVKKLIAPFERKIKLNTHIKFIDRKNDHVEIQFYDRVEKFDWVFFACHSDEALKLIKSPTQNEKD' A
#
# COMPACT_ATOMS: atom_id res chain seq x y z
N ASN A 1 10.74 -10.22 38.49
CA ASN A 1 10.68 -10.82 37.14
C ASN A 1 9.67 -9.99 36.37
N ASP A 2 10.11 -8.82 35.88
CA ASP A 2 9.25 -7.68 35.54
C ASP A 2 9.25 -7.46 34.02
N ARG A 3 8.89 -8.51 33.27
CA ARG A 3 8.80 -8.45 31.81
C ARG A 3 7.34 -8.55 31.41
N PRO A 4 6.86 -7.71 30.48
CA PRO A 4 5.49 -7.76 30.03
C PRO A 4 5.16 -9.11 29.39
N GLN A 5 3.97 -9.62 29.66
CA GLN A 5 3.45 -10.82 29.01
C GLN A 5 3.05 -10.49 27.56
N TRP A 6 3.64 -11.21 26.62
CA TRP A 6 3.28 -11.11 25.21
C TRP A 6 2.03 -11.95 24.93
N LEU A 7 0.95 -11.31 24.49
CA LEU A 7 -0.29 -11.96 24.10
C LEU A 7 -0.33 -12.17 22.58
N THR A 8 -0.92 -13.29 22.15
CA THR A 8 -1.15 -13.60 20.74
C THR A 8 -2.63 -13.80 20.47
N ILE A 9 -3.05 -13.53 19.24
CA ILE A 9 -4.43 -13.77 18.81
C ILE A 9 -4.57 -15.26 18.50
N SER A 10 -5.48 -15.93 19.22
CA SER A 10 -5.86 -17.32 18.92
C SER A 10 -6.41 -17.42 17.51
N GLY A 11 -5.89 -18.38 16.73
CA GLY A 11 -6.22 -18.53 15.30
C GLY A 11 -5.45 -17.61 14.36
N GLY A 12 -4.45 -16.87 14.88
CA GLY A 12 -3.51 -16.09 14.08
C GLY A 12 -3.98 -14.68 13.74
N SER A 13 -3.05 -13.88 13.20
CA SER A 13 -3.28 -12.48 12.82
C SER A 13 -4.36 -12.31 11.74
N ILE A 14 -4.61 -13.33 10.93
CA ILE A 14 -5.63 -13.30 9.87
C ILE A 14 -7.04 -12.98 10.40
N ASN A 15 -7.34 -13.35 11.65
CA ASN A 15 -8.67 -13.15 12.23
C ASN A 15 -8.97 -11.66 12.46
N TYR A 16 -7.98 -10.88 12.90
CA TYR A 16 -8.18 -9.43 13.05
C TYR A 16 -8.23 -8.74 11.68
N VAL A 17 -7.38 -9.17 10.73
CA VAL A 17 -7.36 -8.60 9.37
C VAL A 17 -8.73 -8.74 8.71
N LYS A 18 -9.34 -9.92 8.76
CA LYS A 18 -10.69 -10.16 8.22
C LYS A 18 -11.74 -9.20 8.81
N LYS A 19 -11.70 -8.96 10.12
CA LYS A 19 -12.61 -8.02 10.79
C LYS A 19 -12.33 -6.57 10.39
N LEU A 20 -11.06 -6.21 10.24
CA LEU A 20 -10.62 -4.87 9.86
C LEU A 20 -11.07 -4.51 8.43
N ILE A 21 -10.94 -5.45 7.50
CA ILE A 21 -11.22 -5.20 6.07
C ILE A 21 -12.69 -5.36 5.70
N ALA A 22 -13.50 -6.03 6.51
CA ALA A 22 -14.92 -6.29 6.24
C ALA A 22 -15.72 -5.09 5.65
N PRO A 23 -15.61 -3.85 6.17
CA PRO A 23 -16.35 -2.72 5.60
C PRO A 23 -15.91 -2.28 4.20
N PHE A 24 -14.70 -2.65 3.76
CA PHE A 24 -14.14 -2.23 2.46
C PHE A 24 -13.54 -3.37 1.65
N GLU A 25 -13.85 -4.62 1.98
CA GLU A 25 -13.28 -5.82 1.33
C GLU A 25 -13.47 -5.79 -0.19
N ARG A 26 -14.65 -5.37 -0.67
CA ARG A 26 -14.94 -5.26 -2.11
C ARG A 26 -14.12 -4.19 -2.84
N LYS A 27 -13.49 -3.25 -2.13
CA LYS A 27 -12.61 -2.23 -2.71
C LYS A 27 -11.17 -2.72 -2.80
N ILE A 28 -10.83 -3.83 -2.16
CA ILE A 28 -9.48 -4.41 -2.18
C ILE A 28 -9.30 -5.13 -3.52
N LYS A 29 -8.36 -4.66 -4.33
CA LYS A 29 -7.99 -5.28 -5.59
C LYS A 29 -6.71 -6.12 -5.36
N LEU A 30 -6.86 -7.44 -5.33
CA LEU A 30 -5.72 -8.37 -5.26
C LEU A 30 -5.14 -8.62 -6.66
N ASN A 31 -3.93 -9.19 -6.71
CA ASN A 31 -3.23 -9.54 -7.96
C ASN A 31 -3.10 -8.37 -8.96
N THR A 32 -3.16 -7.14 -8.46
CA THR A 32 -3.18 -5.96 -9.30
C THR A 32 -1.77 -5.39 -9.39
N HIS A 33 -1.08 -5.70 -10.50
CA HIS A 33 0.29 -5.25 -10.73
C HIS A 33 0.32 -3.81 -11.23
N ILE A 34 0.95 -2.94 -10.44
CA ILE A 34 1.20 -1.54 -10.80
C ILE A 34 2.52 -1.46 -11.56
N LYS A 35 2.52 -0.75 -12.70
CA LYS A 35 3.72 -0.53 -13.51
C LYS A 35 4.54 0.64 -12.98
N PHE A 36 3.87 1.77 -12.77
CA PHE A 36 4.44 2.93 -12.09
C PHE A 36 3.33 3.89 -11.64
N ILE A 37 3.70 4.83 -10.78
CA ILE A 37 2.87 5.91 -10.27
C ILE A 37 3.49 7.23 -10.71
N ASP A 38 2.68 8.08 -11.34
CA ASP A 38 3.09 9.37 -11.91
C ASP A 38 2.36 10.50 -11.19
N ARG A 39 3.13 11.43 -10.61
CA ARG A 39 2.60 12.58 -9.88
C ARG A 39 2.39 13.71 -10.88
N LYS A 40 1.14 14.14 -11.05
CA LYS A 40 0.78 15.33 -11.84
C LYS A 40 0.56 16.51 -10.91
N ASN A 41 0.36 17.69 -11.50
CA ASN A 41 0.17 18.93 -10.73
C ASN A 41 -1.08 18.89 -9.85
N ASP A 42 -2.16 18.27 -10.33
CA ASP A 42 -3.47 18.28 -9.65
C ASP A 42 -3.94 16.89 -9.17
N HIS A 43 -3.30 15.80 -9.64
CA HIS A 43 -3.69 14.43 -9.31
C HIS A 43 -2.52 13.46 -9.41
N VAL A 44 -2.74 12.23 -8.97
CA VAL A 44 -1.83 11.10 -9.09
C VAL A 44 -2.41 10.07 -10.06
N GLU A 45 -1.59 9.61 -11.00
CA GLU A 45 -1.95 8.57 -11.96
C GLU A 45 -1.27 7.26 -11.58
N ILE A 46 -2.07 6.22 -11.37
CA ILE A 46 -1.58 4.86 -11.21
C ILE A 46 -1.67 4.15 -12.56
N GLN A 47 -0.51 3.84 -13.13
CA GLN A 47 -0.40 3.14 -14.40
C GLN A 47 -0.38 1.63 -14.16
N PHE A 48 -1.38 0.94 -14.67
CA PHE A 48 -1.39 -0.52 -14.81
C PHE A 48 -0.98 -0.91 -16.23
N TYR A 49 -0.88 -2.21 -16.49
CA TYR A 49 -0.58 -2.71 -17.84
C TYR A 49 -1.71 -2.43 -18.84
N ASP A 50 -2.95 -2.52 -18.37
CA ASP A 50 -4.17 -2.46 -19.17
C ASP A 50 -4.92 -1.12 -19.05
N ARG A 51 -4.66 -0.34 -17.99
CA ARG A 51 -5.44 0.85 -17.67
C ARG A 51 -4.68 1.89 -16.86
N VAL A 52 -5.30 3.06 -16.70
CA VAL A 52 -4.85 4.15 -15.83
C VAL A 52 -5.98 4.51 -14.87
N GLU A 53 -5.67 4.62 -13.59
CA GLU A 53 -6.60 5.12 -12.57
C GLU A 53 -6.07 6.43 -11.98
N LYS A 54 -6.96 7.40 -11.74
CA LYS A 54 -6.63 8.72 -11.20
C LYS A 54 -7.12 8.84 -9.77
N PHE A 55 -6.27 9.43 -8.92
CA PHE A 55 -6.56 9.66 -7.50
C PHE A 55 -6.03 11.03 -7.08
N ASP A 56 -6.64 11.62 -6.07
CA ASP A 56 -6.13 12.86 -5.48
C ASP A 56 -4.86 12.60 -4.63
N TRP A 57 -4.86 11.48 -3.90
CA TRP A 57 -3.76 11.09 -3.01
C TRP A 57 -3.48 9.59 -3.06
N VAL A 58 -2.22 9.23 -2.83
CA VAL A 58 -1.75 7.83 -2.76
C VAL A 58 -0.90 7.66 -1.51
N PHE A 59 -1.18 6.60 -0.74
CA PHE A 59 -0.41 6.20 0.42
C PHE A 59 0.31 4.88 0.14
N PHE A 60 1.62 4.85 0.35
CA PHE A 60 2.40 3.61 0.29
C PHE A 60 2.40 2.93 1.66
N ALA A 61 2.00 1.67 1.69
CA ALA A 61 2.03 0.81 2.87
C ALA A 61 2.87 -0.45 2.59
N CYS A 62 3.95 -0.30 1.82
CA CYS A 62 4.91 -1.33 1.45
C CYS A 62 6.34 -0.91 1.87
N HIS A 63 7.32 -1.75 1.55
CA HIS A 63 8.72 -1.42 1.80
C HIS A 63 9.16 -0.21 0.96
N SER A 64 10.05 0.61 1.51
CA SER A 64 10.48 1.87 0.86
C SER A 64 11.14 1.64 -0.49
N ASP A 65 11.88 0.54 -0.67
CA ASP A 65 12.53 0.20 -1.93
C ASP A 65 11.51 -0.22 -3.01
N GLU A 66 10.43 -0.90 -2.62
CA GLU A 66 9.31 -1.23 -3.51
C GLU A 66 8.55 0.04 -3.93
N ALA A 67 8.25 0.91 -2.97
CA ALA A 67 7.62 2.20 -3.25
C ALA A 67 8.47 3.03 -4.23
N LEU A 68 9.78 3.10 -4.01
CA LEU A 68 10.71 3.84 -4.86
C LEU A 68 10.73 3.30 -6.30
N LYS A 69 10.68 1.99 -6.50
CA LYS A 69 10.60 1.35 -7.83
C LYS A 69 9.30 1.70 -8.56
N LEU A 70 8.21 1.96 -7.84
CA LEU A 70 6.93 2.30 -8.43
C LEU A 70 6.85 3.78 -8.83
N ILE A 71 7.58 4.68 -8.19
CA ILE A 71 7.51 6.11 -8.51
C ILE A 71 8.24 6.38 -9.83
N LYS A 72 7.54 6.93 -10.84
CA LYS A 72 8.11 7.20 -12.16
C LYS A 72 9.25 8.21 -12.14
N SER A 73 9.13 9.24 -11.30
CA SER A 73 10.11 10.32 -11.16
C SER A 73 10.33 10.62 -9.68
N PRO A 74 11.15 9.80 -8.99
CA PRO A 74 11.46 10.02 -7.59
C PRO A 74 12.41 11.21 -7.45
N THR A 75 12.15 12.04 -6.45
CA THR A 75 13.01 13.17 -6.06
C THR A 75 14.29 12.65 -5.41
N GLN A 76 15.29 13.52 -5.27
CA GLN A 76 16.56 13.15 -4.66
C GLN A 76 16.38 12.71 -3.21
N ASN A 77 15.61 13.47 -2.43
CA ASN A 77 15.28 13.14 -1.04
C ASN A 77 14.53 11.80 -0.87
N GLU A 78 13.90 11.26 -1.91
CA GLU A 78 13.22 9.95 -1.87
C GLU A 78 14.17 8.78 -2.17
N LYS A 79 15.40 9.05 -2.65
CA LYS A 79 16.41 8.05 -3.01
C LYS A 79 17.52 7.89 -1.97
N ASP A 80 17.75 8.93 -1.17
CA ASP A 80 18.72 8.97 -0.07
C ASP A 80 18.18 8.28 1.20
#